data_AF-A0A7W1XQ25-F1
#
_entry.id   AF-A0A7W1XQ25-F1
#
_cell.length_a   1.000
_cell.length_b   1.000
_cell.length_c   1.000
_cell.angle_alpha   90.00
_cell.angle_beta   90.00
_cell.angle_gamma   90.00
#
_symmetry.space_group_name_H-M   'P 1'
#
loop_
_entity.id
_entity.type
_entity.pdbx_description
1 polymer ?
#
loop_
_entity_poly.entity_id
_entity_poly.type
_entity_poly.pdbx_seq_one_letter_code
_entity_poly.pdbx_strand_id
1 'polypeptide(L)'
;MAAFTYNENDQIASRKNNDGTLSLFAYNGAGDLVKQTIYDKYGNPIDSFSYTYDTKGNITSITSKSGTTTYEYDELDQLIKETAPDGTITEYTYDAAGNRTSKKVTRDGSTTTTTYTYDDVDQLTAVNGQAYTYDKNGNLTNDGSKTYAYDAENRLTRVQSGSDTVQFAYRADGMRTSMTTSTGTTYFHYDENKNVSFETNTSGQVVASYTFDGENRPVSMTKDGQTYYFQLNGQGDVIALTDANGNVVATYAYDAYGRITSHTGTFKSPYLYRGYRYDWETGLYYLQSRYYNPDMGRFLTRDTDSGEEMEPLTLNKYIYAVNNPVMNVDSDGNFYKTLKGYAKRVMRWLVNVIFREFIMKPVTVALSFFFPWLRTYRALRALRTPILVKHTIIKLSRTSFGRRVWRSIKAGFIGVFYGGIGVSFVTAANRYLNPDRYFLRTRVGRIYVSRMTRLKNRVLRMIG
;
A
#
# COMPACT_ATOMS: atom_id res chain seq x y z
N MET A 1 -14.55 -12.61 -20.21
CA MET A 1 -13.25 -12.49 -19.52
C MET A 1 -12.60 -11.22 -20.04
N ALA A 2 -12.07 -10.38 -19.16
CA ALA A 2 -11.33 -9.19 -19.60
C ALA A 2 -10.04 -9.60 -20.34
N ALA A 3 -9.65 -8.81 -21.34
CA ALA A 3 -8.39 -8.96 -22.06
C ALA A 3 -7.37 -7.94 -21.55
N PHE A 4 -6.13 -8.39 -21.34
CA PHE A 4 -5.04 -7.58 -20.81
C PHE A 4 -3.87 -7.54 -21.78
N THR A 5 -3.19 -6.40 -21.87
CA THR A 5 -1.89 -6.28 -22.54
C THR A 5 -0.87 -5.70 -21.58
N TYR A 6 0.41 -5.98 -21.84
CA TYR A 6 1.52 -5.56 -20.99
C TYR A 6 2.58 -4.81 -21.81
N ASN A 7 3.28 -3.88 -21.18
CA ASN A 7 4.43 -3.21 -21.76
C ASN A 7 5.70 -4.08 -21.64
N GLU A 8 6.84 -3.58 -22.14
CA GLU A 8 8.14 -4.27 -22.10
C GLU A 8 8.71 -4.51 -20.69
N ASN A 9 8.13 -3.89 -19.66
CA ASN A 9 8.50 -4.06 -18.26
C ASN A 9 7.50 -4.93 -17.48
N ASP A 10 6.66 -5.71 -18.19
CA ASP A 10 5.59 -6.55 -17.65
C ASP A 10 4.54 -5.79 -16.82
N GLN A 11 4.37 -4.49 -17.08
CA GLN A 11 3.33 -3.67 -16.46
C GLN A 11 2.09 -3.63 -17.36
N ILE A 12 0.89 -3.62 -16.76
CA ILE A 12 -0.37 -3.56 -17.51
C ILE A 12 -0.43 -2.31 -18.40
N ALA A 13 -0.55 -2.48 -19.70
CA ALA A 13 -0.66 -1.39 -20.67
C ALA A 13 -2.12 -1.10 -21.03
N SER A 14 -2.95 -2.15 -21.10
CA SER A 14 -4.40 -1.99 -21.28
C SER A 14 -5.22 -3.10 -20.63
N ARG A 15 -6.47 -2.77 -20.31
CA ARG A 15 -7.52 -3.70 -19.89
C ARG A 15 -8.78 -3.44 -20.69
N LYS A 16 -9.30 -4.44 -21.39
CA LYS A 16 -10.57 -4.39 -22.11
C LYS A 16 -11.58 -5.34 -21.49
N ASN A 17 -12.69 -4.83 -20.99
CA ASN A 17 -13.77 -5.64 -20.44
C ASN A 17 -14.72 -6.14 -21.56
N ASN A 18 -15.59 -7.10 -21.21
CA ASN A 18 -16.53 -7.71 -22.15
C ASN A 18 -17.64 -6.75 -22.65
N ASP A 19 -17.98 -5.71 -21.88
CA ASP A 19 -18.89 -4.64 -22.32
C ASP A 19 -18.25 -3.71 -23.37
N GLY A 20 -16.97 -3.88 -23.67
CA GLY A 20 -16.20 -3.07 -24.59
C GLY A 20 -15.48 -1.89 -23.94
N THR A 21 -15.64 -1.66 -22.63
CA THR A 21 -14.89 -0.62 -21.91
C THR A 21 -13.39 -0.92 -21.93
N LEU A 22 -12.58 0.12 -22.10
CA LEU A 22 -11.13 0.04 -22.28
C LEU A 22 -10.41 0.98 -21.33
N SER A 23 -9.51 0.45 -20.50
CA SER A 23 -8.56 1.22 -19.72
C SER A 23 -7.18 1.16 -20.37
N LEU A 24 -6.51 2.31 -20.50
CA LEU A 24 -5.13 2.46 -20.95
C LEU A 24 -4.28 3.03 -19.83
N PHE A 25 -3.05 2.52 -19.67
CA PHE A 25 -2.13 2.90 -18.60
C PHE A 25 -0.79 3.36 -19.16
N ALA A 26 -0.21 4.42 -18.58
CA ALA A 26 1.09 4.94 -18.94
C ALA A 26 1.95 5.16 -17.69
N TYR A 27 3.24 4.83 -17.79
CA TYR A 27 4.18 4.84 -16.68
C TYR A 27 5.38 5.76 -16.98
N ASN A 28 5.99 6.31 -15.92
CA ASN A 28 7.28 6.98 -16.05
C ASN A 28 8.45 5.97 -16.11
N GLY A 29 9.67 6.46 -16.32
CA GLY A 29 10.88 5.63 -16.33
C GLY A 29 11.22 4.95 -14.99
N ALA A 30 10.57 5.33 -13.89
CA ALA A 30 10.69 4.65 -12.59
C ALA A 30 9.67 3.52 -12.40
N GLY A 31 8.75 3.34 -13.37
CA GLY A 31 7.67 2.37 -13.31
C GLY A 31 6.42 2.86 -12.58
N ASP A 32 6.32 4.15 -12.26
CA ASP A 32 5.16 4.72 -11.58
C ASP A 32 4.06 5.06 -12.58
N LEU A 33 2.81 4.73 -12.25
CA LEU A 33 1.65 5.06 -13.10
C LEU A 33 1.46 6.58 -13.16
N VAL A 34 1.69 7.19 -14.32
CA VAL A 34 1.52 8.65 -14.48
C VAL A 34 0.21 9.03 -15.14
N LYS A 35 -0.41 8.11 -15.90
CA LYS A 35 -1.70 8.35 -16.53
C LYS A 35 -2.50 7.07 -16.68
N GLN A 36 -3.80 7.18 -16.44
CA GLN A 36 -4.80 6.19 -16.84
C GLN A 36 -5.91 6.91 -17.61
N THR A 37 -6.40 6.32 -18.70
CA THR A 37 -7.63 6.77 -19.36
C THR A 37 -8.59 5.60 -19.48
N ILE A 38 -9.86 5.81 -19.13
CA ILE A 38 -10.92 4.83 -19.20
C ILE A 38 -11.91 5.28 -20.27
N TYR A 39 -12.23 4.41 -21.21
CA TYR A 39 -13.14 4.65 -22.33
C TYR A 39 -14.37 3.75 -22.24
N ASP A 40 -15.51 4.27 -22.68
CA ASP A 40 -16.68 3.46 -22.99
C ASP A 40 -16.44 2.62 -24.26
N LYS A 41 -17.41 1.78 -24.62
CA LYS A 41 -17.30 0.92 -25.80
C LYS A 41 -17.30 1.67 -27.14
N TYR A 42 -17.69 2.95 -27.14
CA TYR A 42 -17.73 3.82 -28.31
C TYR A 42 -16.47 4.67 -28.44
N GLY A 43 -15.54 4.58 -27.49
CA GLY A 43 -14.30 5.35 -27.47
C GLY A 43 -14.44 6.75 -26.84
N ASN A 44 -15.56 7.06 -26.19
CA ASN A 44 -15.65 8.28 -25.39
C ASN A 44 -14.98 8.04 -24.03
N PRO A 45 -14.17 8.99 -23.52
CA PRO A 45 -13.59 8.84 -22.20
C PRO A 45 -14.71 8.81 -21.16
N ILE A 46 -14.70 7.83 -20.25
CA ILE A 46 -15.47 7.82 -19.00
C ILE A 46 -14.78 8.74 -18.00
N ASP A 47 -13.48 8.52 -17.74
CA ASP A 47 -12.61 9.39 -16.94
C ASP A 47 -11.14 9.24 -17.38
N SER A 48 -10.28 10.17 -16.95
CA SER A 48 -8.84 10.11 -17.14
C SER A 48 -8.16 10.62 -15.89
N PHE A 49 -7.21 9.86 -15.36
CA PHE A 49 -6.44 10.20 -14.17
C PHE A 49 -4.99 10.48 -14.54
N SER A 50 -4.44 11.60 -14.07
CA SER A 50 -3.00 11.90 -14.14
C SER A 50 -2.44 11.99 -12.73
N TYR A 51 -1.29 11.38 -12.50
CA TYR A 51 -0.66 11.26 -11.18
C TYR A 51 0.69 11.99 -11.16
N THR A 52 0.93 12.76 -10.12
CA THR A 52 2.26 13.32 -9.82
C THR A 52 2.78 12.78 -8.50
N TYR A 53 4.10 12.76 -8.34
CA TYR A 53 4.77 12.13 -7.21
C TYR A 53 5.83 13.04 -6.60
N ASP A 54 6.05 12.93 -5.29
CA ASP A 54 7.22 13.48 -4.62
C ASP A 54 8.47 12.60 -4.80
N THR A 55 9.59 13.02 -4.21
CA THR A 55 10.86 12.29 -4.28
C THR A 55 10.90 10.98 -3.46
N LYS A 56 10.01 10.83 -2.47
CA LYS A 56 9.87 9.61 -1.67
C LYS A 56 9.02 8.57 -2.42
N GLY A 57 8.17 9.03 -3.34
CA GLY A 57 7.29 8.27 -4.21
C GLY A 57 5.82 8.37 -3.83
N ASN A 58 5.44 9.33 -2.96
CA ASN A 58 4.05 9.59 -2.57
C ASN A 58 3.33 10.37 -3.67
N ILE A 59 2.06 10.09 -3.91
CA ILE A 59 1.24 10.83 -4.88
C ILE A 59 0.96 12.23 -4.32
N THR A 60 1.40 13.28 -5.00
CA THR A 60 1.16 14.68 -4.60
C THR A 60 -0.02 15.31 -5.32
N SER A 61 -0.44 14.76 -6.46
CA SER A 61 -1.69 15.16 -7.09
C SER A 61 -2.32 14.05 -7.91
N ILE A 62 -3.65 14.08 -7.97
CA ILE A 62 -4.46 13.30 -8.91
C ILE A 62 -5.36 14.27 -9.66
N THR A 63 -5.21 14.33 -10.97
CA THR A 63 -6.09 15.13 -11.84
C THR A 63 -7.04 14.19 -12.57
N SER A 64 -8.34 14.33 -12.34
CA SER A 64 -9.41 13.64 -13.05
C SER A 64 -10.25 14.63 -13.88
N LYS A 65 -11.32 14.15 -14.54
CA LYS A 65 -12.31 15.05 -15.17
C LYS A 65 -13.00 15.99 -14.20
N SER A 66 -13.10 15.62 -12.92
CA SER A 66 -13.69 16.49 -11.89
C SER A 66 -12.74 17.58 -11.40
N GLY A 67 -11.48 17.56 -11.85
CA GLY A 67 -10.43 18.51 -11.50
C GLY A 67 -9.28 17.87 -10.75
N THR A 68 -8.47 18.68 -10.08
CA THR A 68 -7.24 18.22 -9.41
C THR A 68 -7.42 18.16 -7.90
N THR A 69 -7.12 17.00 -7.33
CA THR A 69 -6.89 16.84 -5.88
C THR A 69 -5.39 16.87 -5.61
N THR A 70 -4.95 17.63 -4.60
CA THR A 70 -3.54 17.65 -4.17
C THR A 70 -3.38 17.13 -2.75
N TYR A 71 -2.21 16.55 -2.47
CA TYR A 71 -1.88 15.91 -1.21
C TYR A 71 -0.53 16.37 -0.70
N GLU A 72 -0.44 16.61 0.62
CA GLU A 72 0.80 16.94 1.31
C GLU A 72 1.01 15.96 2.46
N TYR A 73 2.27 15.61 2.73
CA TYR A 73 2.66 14.58 3.70
C TYR A 73 3.67 15.12 4.71
N ASP A 74 3.71 14.52 5.89
CA ASP A 74 4.75 14.78 6.89
C ASP A 74 6.05 13.98 6.61
N GLU A 75 7.02 14.08 7.52
CA GLU A 75 8.30 13.38 7.37
C GLU A 75 8.21 11.86 7.47
N LEU A 76 7.15 11.34 8.09
CA LEU A 76 6.83 9.92 8.21
C LEU A 76 5.89 9.44 7.08
N ASP A 77 5.73 10.25 6.04
CA ASP A 77 4.85 10.00 4.89
C ASP A 77 3.35 9.91 5.26
N GLN A 78 2.92 10.45 6.40
CA GLN A 78 1.50 10.51 6.78
C GLN A 78 0.82 11.67 6.05
N LEU A 79 -0.42 11.48 5.58
CA LEU A 79 -1.18 12.51 4.88
C LEU A 79 -1.59 13.61 5.85
N ILE A 80 -1.07 14.83 5.68
CA ILE A 80 -1.41 15.98 6.53
C ILE A 80 -2.38 16.96 5.87
N LYS A 81 -2.51 16.92 4.53
CA LYS A 81 -3.46 17.80 3.83
C LYS A 81 -3.93 17.21 2.51
N GLU A 82 -5.21 17.38 2.24
CA GLU A 82 -5.88 17.09 0.98
C GLU A 82 -6.61 18.36 0.53
N THR A 83 -6.42 18.78 -0.73
CA THR A 83 -7.20 19.88 -1.33
C THR A 83 -8.02 19.30 -2.48
N ALA A 84 -9.33 19.24 -2.31
CA ALA A 84 -10.26 18.72 -3.31
C ALA A 84 -10.51 19.70 -4.47
N PRO A 85 -10.99 19.24 -5.64
CA PRO A 85 -11.21 20.10 -6.80
C PRO A 85 -12.20 21.23 -6.59
N ASP A 86 -13.13 21.07 -5.65
CA ASP A 86 -14.13 22.07 -5.30
C ASP A 86 -13.63 23.12 -4.29
N GLY A 87 -12.32 23.13 -4.01
CA GLY A 87 -11.67 24.05 -3.07
C GLY A 87 -11.74 23.62 -1.61
N THR A 88 -12.38 22.49 -1.28
CA THR A 88 -12.39 21.96 0.09
C THR A 88 -10.98 21.55 0.49
N ILE A 89 -10.47 22.12 1.59
CA ILE A 89 -9.18 21.77 2.18
C ILE A 89 -9.44 20.95 3.45
N THR A 90 -8.90 19.73 3.51
CA THR A 90 -8.92 18.90 4.70
C THR A 90 -7.50 18.76 5.24
N GLU A 91 -7.28 19.17 6.48
CA GLU A 91 -5.99 19.10 7.18
C GLU A 91 -6.08 18.09 8.33
N TYR A 92 -5.01 17.32 8.53
CA TYR A 92 -4.90 16.30 9.56
C TYR A 92 -3.68 16.58 10.45
N THR A 93 -3.84 16.33 11.76
CA THR A 93 -2.71 16.30 12.70
C THR A 93 -2.66 14.95 13.40
N TYR A 94 -1.45 14.52 13.75
CA TYR A 94 -1.19 13.24 14.39
C TYR A 94 -0.34 13.41 15.63
N ASP A 95 -0.53 12.52 16.61
CA ASP A 95 0.40 12.35 17.72
C ASP A 95 1.63 11.50 17.31
N ALA A 96 2.53 11.26 18.27
CA ALA A 96 3.74 10.47 18.03
C ALA A 96 3.47 8.97 17.75
N ALA A 97 2.30 8.45 18.15
CA ALA A 97 1.86 7.09 17.86
C ALA A 97 1.10 7.01 16.52
N GLY A 98 0.91 8.12 15.82
CA GLY A 98 0.15 8.19 14.57
C GLY A 98 -1.37 8.25 14.78
N ASN A 99 -1.88 8.47 15.99
CA ASN A 99 -3.30 8.71 16.15
C ASN A 99 -3.65 10.10 15.62
N ARG A 100 -4.70 10.20 14.81
CA ARG A 100 -5.16 11.48 14.25
C ARG A 100 -5.78 12.34 15.34
N THR A 101 -5.08 13.35 15.84
CA THR A 101 -5.58 14.23 16.92
C THR A 101 -6.57 15.29 16.44
N SER A 102 -6.52 15.69 15.16
CA SER A 102 -7.51 16.59 14.57
C SER A 102 -7.74 16.39 13.08
N LYS A 103 -8.95 16.75 12.62
CA LYS A 103 -9.34 16.88 11.22
C LYS A 103 -10.01 18.25 11.04
N LYS A 104 -9.40 19.13 10.25
CA LYS A 104 -9.93 20.45 9.96
C LYS A 104 -10.39 20.50 8.51
N VAL A 105 -11.67 20.79 8.28
CA VAL A 105 -12.26 20.90 6.94
C VAL A 105 -12.62 22.36 6.70
N THR A 106 -12.01 22.96 5.70
CA THR A 106 -12.23 24.35 5.29
C THR A 106 -12.86 24.41 3.91
N ARG A 107 -13.99 25.09 3.77
CA ARG A 107 -14.66 25.33 2.48
C ARG A 107 -15.30 26.71 2.49
N ASP A 108 -15.11 27.47 1.42
CA ASP A 108 -15.71 28.81 1.24
C ASP A 108 -15.44 29.76 2.44
N GLY A 109 -14.25 29.64 3.03
CA GLY A 109 -13.83 30.41 4.22
C GLY A 109 -14.38 29.91 5.56
N SER A 110 -15.32 28.97 5.57
CA SER A 110 -15.83 28.32 6.78
C SER A 110 -14.97 27.13 7.16
N THR A 111 -14.68 26.98 8.45
CA THR A 111 -13.83 25.91 8.98
C THR A 111 -14.56 25.12 10.05
N THR A 112 -14.65 23.80 9.87
CA THR A 112 -15.09 22.85 10.91
C THR A 112 -13.87 22.08 11.40
N THR A 113 -13.68 22.04 12.72
CA THR A 113 -12.62 21.22 13.33
C THR A 113 -13.25 20.06 14.08
N THR A 114 -12.76 18.85 13.81
CA THR A 114 -13.05 17.65 14.60
C THR A 114 -11.82 17.30 15.42
N THR A 115 -11.99 17.10 16.73
CA THR A 115 -10.95 16.68 17.65
C THR A 115 -11.15 15.23 18.07
N TYR A 116 -10.05 14.52 18.27
CA TYR A 116 -10.03 13.11 18.63
C TYR A 116 -9.18 12.94 19.89
N THR A 117 -9.65 12.12 20.82
CA THR A 117 -8.95 11.81 22.08
C THR A 117 -8.67 10.32 22.14
N TYR A 118 -7.49 9.96 22.61
CA TYR A 118 -7.00 8.59 22.67
C TYR A 118 -6.56 8.22 24.09
N ASP A 119 -6.59 6.93 24.40
CA ASP A 119 -5.95 6.39 25.60
C ASP A 119 -4.49 5.97 25.33
N ASP A 120 -3.81 5.47 26.36
CA ASP A 120 -2.39 5.05 26.29
C ASP A 120 -2.15 3.81 25.41
N VAL A 121 -3.21 3.18 24.89
CA VAL A 121 -3.14 2.02 24.00
C VAL A 121 -3.85 2.29 22.67
N ASP A 122 -3.89 3.56 22.26
CA ASP A 122 -4.33 4.07 20.96
C ASP A 122 -5.85 3.90 20.66
N GLN A 123 -6.68 3.60 21.65
CA GLN A 123 -8.14 3.51 21.47
C GLN A 123 -8.75 4.91 21.37
N LEU A 124 -9.68 5.13 20.43
CA LEU A 124 -10.32 6.44 20.21
C LEU A 124 -11.42 6.63 21.25
N THR A 125 -11.10 7.26 22.37
CA THR A 125 -11.99 7.40 23.53
C THR A 125 -12.99 8.55 23.42
N ALA A 126 -12.75 9.54 22.55
CA ALA A 126 -13.75 10.55 22.23
C ALA A 126 -13.57 11.23 20.87
N VAL A 127 -14.68 11.69 20.29
CA VAL A 127 -14.72 12.57 19.10
C VAL A 127 -15.53 13.81 19.43
N ASN A 128 -14.94 15.00 19.33
CA ASN A 128 -15.58 16.27 19.75
C ASN A 128 -16.16 16.22 21.17
N GLY A 129 -15.52 15.49 22.08
CA GLY A 129 -15.98 15.26 23.45
C GLY A 129 -17.09 14.21 23.59
N GLN A 130 -17.66 13.68 22.50
CA GLN A 130 -18.55 12.53 22.55
C GLN A 130 -17.76 11.29 22.94
N ALA A 131 -18.08 10.70 24.09
CA ALA A 131 -17.40 9.54 24.62
C ALA A 131 -17.65 8.29 23.78
N TYR A 132 -16.58 7.57 23.49
CA TYR A 132 -16.56 6.29 22.81
C TYR A 132 -16.11 5.23 23.81
N THR A 133 -16.60 3.99 23.65
CA THR A 133 -16.30 2.90 24.60
C THR A 133 -15.77 1.69 23.88
N TYR A 134 -14.95 0.93 24.59
CA TYR A 134 -14.33 -0.30 24.11
C TYR A 134 -14.51 -1.43 25.12
N ASP A 135 -14.48 -2.66 24.64
CA ASP A 135 -14.37 -3.84 25.50
C ASP A 135 -12.91 -4.08 25.96
N LYS A 136 -12.71 -5.10 26.81
CA LYS A 136 -11.39 -5.46 27.34
C LYS A 136 -10.41 -5.97 26.27
N ASN A 137 -10.91 -6.41 25.12
CA ASN A 137 -10.10 -6.88 24.01
C ASN A 137 -9.71 -5.72 23.07
N GLY A 138 -10.21 -4.51 23.32
CA GLY A 138 -9.94 -3.33 22.52
C GLY A 138 -10.80 -3.23 21.27
N ASN A 139 -12.02 -3.79 21.29
CA ASN A 139 -13.02 -3.62 20.23
C ASN A 139 -13.95 -2.44 20.57
N LEU A 140 -14.20 -1.54 19.61
CA LEU A 140 -15.08 -0.39 19.81
C LEU A 140 -16.53 -0.86 20.03
N THR A 141 -17.12 -0.62 21.20
CA THR A 141 -18.49 -1.04 21.54
C THR A 141 -19.53 0.07 21.37
N ASN A 142 -19.14 1.34 21.37
CA ASN A 142 -20.06 2.48 21.16
C ASN A 142 -19.29 3.68 20.62
N ASP A 143 -19.80 4.33 19.56
CA ASP A 143 -19.24 5.54 18.95
C ASP A 143 -20.13 6.79 19.13
N GLY A 144 -21.07 6.73 20.07
CA GLY A 144 -22.11 7.74 20.30
C GLY A 144 -23.29 7.66 19.33
N SER A 145 -23.10 7.09 18.14
CA SER A 145 -24.15 6.93 17.12
C SER A 145 -24.61 5.48 16.94
N LYS A 146 -23.68 4.53 17.11
CA LYS A 146 -23.86 3.10 16.92
C LYS A 146 -23.31 2.34 18.11
N THR A 147 -23.89 1.17 18.34
CA THR A 147 -23.31 0.17 19.25
C THR A 147 -22.92 -1.08 18.49
N TYR A 148 -21.86 -1.72 18.96
CA TYR A 148 -21.22 -2.85 18.31
C TYR A 148 -21.15 -4.03 19.27
N ALA A 149 -21.37 -5.24 18.77
CA ALA A 149 -21.16 -6.48 19.52
C ALA A 149 -20.18 -7.37 18.78
N TYR A 150 -19.38 -8.12 19.54
CA TYR A 150 -18.33 -9.00 19.04
C TYR A 150 -18.49 -10.40 19.62
N ASP A 151 -18.00 -11.40 18.90
CA ASP A 151 -17.84 -12.75 19.44
C ASP A 151 -16.52 -12.92 20.21
N ALA A 152 -16.27 -14.14 20.72
CA ALA A 152 -15.08 -14.46 21.50
C ALA A 152 -13.78 -14.36 20.69
N GLU A 153 -13.85 -14.39 19.36
CA GLU A 153 -12.72 -14.20 18.45
C GLU A 153 -12.57 -12.75 17.97
N ASN A 154 -13.26 -11.79 18.62
CA ASN A 154 -13.24 -10.36 18.30
C ASN A 154 -13.81 -10.00 16.91
N ARG A 155 -14.67 -10.86 16.34
CA ARG A 155 -15.34 -10.57 15.06
C ARG A 155 -16.66 -9.85 15.32
N LEU A 156 -16.94 -8.83 14.53
CA LEU A 156 -18.13 -7.98 14.68
C LEU A 156 -19.40 -8.75 14.36
N THR A 157 -20.22 -9.11 15.35
CA THR A 157 -21.45 -9.87 15.14
C THR A 157 -22.71 -9.01 15.02
N ARG A 158 -22.66 -7.76 15.49
CA ARG A 158 -23.81 -6.85 15.39
C ARG A 158 -23.39 -5.39 15.34
N VAL A 159 -24.09 -4.61 14.51
CA VAL A 159 -24.12 -3.15 14.53
C VAL A 159 -25.55 -2.70 14.77
N GLN A 160 -25.77 -1.82 15.76
CA GLN A 160 -27.05 -1.18 16.03
C GLN A 160 -26.92 0.32 15.74
N SER A 161 -27.81 0.88 14.93
CA SER A 161 -27.89 2.31 14.63
C SER A 161 -29.33 2.79 14.83
N GLY A 162 -29.63 3.42 15.97
CA GLY A 162 -31.02 3.70 16.35
C GLY A 162 -31.84 2.42 16.46
N SER A 163 -32.93 2.29 15.70
CA SER A 163 -33.73 1.05 15.63
C SER A 163 -33.16 -0.01 14.67
N ASP A 164 -32.26 0.39 13.76
CA ASP A 164 -31.75 -0.51 12.74
C ASP A 164 -30.67 -1.44 13.30
N THR A 165 -30.82 -2.73 13.02
CA THR A 165 -29.91 -3.78 13.47
C THR A 165 -29.35 -4.50 12.25
N VAL A 166 -28.03 -4.61 12.18
CA VAL A 166 -27.31 -5.46 11.22
C VAL A 166 -26.57 -6.53 11.99
N GLN A 167 -26.75 -7.80 11.62
CA GLN A 167 -26.08 -8.93 12.26
C GLN A 167 -25.22 -9.69 11.26
N PHE A 168 -24.09 -10.21 11.73
CA PHE A 168 -23.14 -10.96 10.93
C PHE A 168 -22.87 -12.33 11.55
N ALA A 169 -22.63 -13.33 10.70
CA ALA A 169 -22.12 -14.64 11.11
C ALA A 169 -20.83 -14.96 10.37
N TYR A 170 -20.02 -15.86 10.93
CA TYR A 170 -18.68 -16.18 10.46
C TYR A 170 -18.44 -17.69 10.43
N ARG A 171 -17.56 -18.11 9.53
CA ARG A 171 -16.94 -19.45 9.53
C ARG A 171 -15.85 -19.53 10.60
N ALA A 172 -15.41 -20.77 10.88
CA ALA A 172 -14.29 -21.03 11.78
C ALA A 172 -12.96 -20.40 11.29
N ASP A 173 -12.81 -20.16 9.98
CA ASP A 173 -11.65 -19.49 9.38
C ASP A 173 -11.72 -17.95 9.45
N GLY A 174 -12.75 -17.39 10.08
CA GLY A 174 -12.95 -15.95 10.23
C GLY A 174 -13.68 -15.27 9.07
N MET A 175 -13.97 -15.96 7.98
CA MET A 175 -14.68 -15.35 6.84
C MET A 175 -16.17 -15.18 7.15
N ARG A 176 -16.71 -13.98 6.89
CA ARG A 176 -18.13 -13.65 7.08
C ARG A 176 -19.04 -14.49 6.19
N THR A 177 -19.91 -15.30 6.77
CA THR A 177 -20.86 -16.14 6.01
C THR A 177 -22.15 -15.45 5.68
N SER A 178 -22.62 -14.51 6.51
CA SER A 178 -23.90 -13.86 6.26
C SER A 178 -23.97 -12.46 6.86
N MET A 179 -24.92 -11.70 6.32
CA MET A 179 -25.38 -10.42 6.83
C MET A 179 -26.91 -10.45 6.89
N THR A 180 -27.47 -10.17 8.06
CA THR A 180 -28.91 -10.05 8.28
C THR A 180 -29.27 -8.61 8.61
N THR A 181 -30.24 -8.07 7.89
CA THR A 181 -30.79 -6.73 8.06
C THR A 181 -32.32 -6.83 8.23
N SER A 182 -33.00 -5.69 8.35
CA SER A 182 -34.48 -5.66 8.35
C SER A 182 -35.11 -6.15 7.04
N THR A 183 -34.36 -6.18 5.93
CA THR A 183 -34.86 -6.61 4.62
C THR A 183 -34.60 -8.08 4.32
N GLY A 184 -33.78 -8.76 5.13
CA GLY A 184 -33.52 -10.20 5.02
C GLY A 184 -32.06 -10.59 5.29
N THR A 185 -31.75 -11.85 5.03
CA THR A 185 -30.40 -12.41 5.18
C THR A 185 -29.78 -12.71 3.82
N THR A 186 -28.57 -12.20 3.62
CA THR A 186 -27.69 -12.55 2.49
C THR A 186 -26.58 -13.46 2.98
N TYR A 187 -26.32 -14.54 2.25
CA TYR A 187 -25.20 -15.45 2.48
C TYR A 187 -24.08 -15.20 1.45
N PHE A 188 -22.83 -15.20 1.90
CA PHE A 188 -21.65 -14.96 1.08
C PHE A 188 -20.91 -16.27 0.81
N HIS A 189 -20.61 -16.52 -0.47
CA HIS A 189 -19.85 -17.68 -0.92
C HIS A 189 -18.55 -17.21 -1.54
N TYR A 190 -17.45 -17.87 -1.19
CA TYR A 190 -16.10 -17.40 -1.50
C TYR A 190 -15.39 -18.31 -2.50
N ASP A 191 -14.54 -17.71 -3.33
CA ASP A 191 -13.57 -18.43 -4.16
C ASP A 191 -12.30 -18.81 -3.37
N GLU A 192 -11.36 -19.48 -4.03
CA GLU A 192 -10.08 -19.90 -3.44
C GLU A 192 -9.19 -18.72 -3.02
N ASN A 193 -9.40 -17.53 -3.60
CA ASN A 193 -8.70 -16.30 -3.28
C ASN A 193 -9.41 -15.48 -2.17
N LYS A 194 -10.45 -16.05 -1.55
CA LYS A 194 -11.28 -15.40 -0.51
C LYS A 194 -12.07 -14.19 -1.00
N ASN A 195 -12.31 -14.05 -2.30
CA ASN A 195 -13.25 -13.07 -2.83
C ASN A 195 -14.67 -13.64 -2.79
N VAL A 196 -15.69 -12.80 -2.57
CA VAL A 196 -17.09 -13.26 -2.65
C VAL A 196 -17.41 -13.55 -4.10
N SER A 197 -17.50 -14.83 -4.48
CA SER A 197 -17.85 -15.27 -5.84
C SER A 197 -19.34 -15.10 -6.13
N PHE A 198 -20.21 -15.35 -5.15
CA PHE A 198 -21.65 -15.13 -5.29
C PHE A 198 -22.35 -15.01 -3.94
N GLU A 199 -23.58 -14.50 -3.99
CA GLU A 199 -24.47 -14.26 -2.87
C GLU A 199 -25.76 -15.05 -3.03
N THR A 200 -26.29 -15.61 -1.95
CA THR A 200 -27.60 -16.27 -1.95
C THR A 200 -28.55 -15.69 -0.91
N ASN A 201 -29.85 -15.76 -1.19
CA ASN A 201 -30.88 -15.51 -0.18
C ASN A 201 -31.10 -16.75 0.73
N THR A 202 -32.06 -16.67 1.65
CA THR A 202 -32.44 -17.75 2.56
C THR A 202 -33.00 -19.00 1.87
N SER A 203 -33.53 -18.86 0.66
CA SER A 203 -34.00 -19.98 -0.17
C SER A 203 -32.86 -20.64 -0.98
N GLY A 204 -31.61 -20.17 -0.84
CA GLY A 204 -30.46 -20.67 -1.60
C GLY A 204 -30.39 -20.16 -3.04
N GLN A 205 -31.23 -19.20 -3.44
CA GLN A 205 -31.19 -18.62 -4.79
C GLN A 205 -30.05 -17.63 -4.90
N VAL A 206 -29.29 -17.69 -5.99
CA VAL A 206 -28.22 -16.72 -6.29
C VAL A 206 -28.84 -15.37 -6.59
N VAL A 207 -28.49 -14.35 -5.79
CA VAL A 207 -28.98 -12.97 -5.93
C VAL A 207 -27.94 -12.05 -6.55
N ALA A 208 -26.66 -12.40 -6.46
CA ALA A 208 -25.58 -11.74 -7.17
C ALA A 208 -24.40 -12.69 -7.37
N SER A 209 -23.62 -12.48 -8.44
CA SER A 209 -22.34 -13.17 -8.67
C SER A 209 -21.28 -12.18 -9.15
N TYR A 210 -20.02 -12.46 -8.87
CA TYR A 210 -18.90 -11.54 -9.07
C TYR A 210 -17.74 -12.22 -9.79
N THR A 211 -16.98 -11.43 -10.55
CA THR A 211 -15.69 -11.84 -11.10
C THR A 211 -14.60 -10.87 -10.67
N PHE A 212 -13.38 -11.39 -10.55
CA PHE A 212 -12.20 -10.64 -10.14
C PHE A 212 -11.06 -10.88 -11.14
N ASP A 213 -10.11 -9.95 -11.20
CA ASP A 213 -8.88 -10.14 -11.95
C ASP A 213 -7.80 -10.85 -11.12
N GLY A 214 -6.64 -11.13 -11.72
CA GLY A 214 -5.53 -11.81 -11.04
C GLY A 214 -4.91 -11.04 -9.87
N GLU A 215 -5.27 -9.78 -9.67
CA GLU A 215 -4.88 -8.95 -8.52
C GLU A 215 -6.00 -8.87 -7.47
N ASN A 216 -7.04 -9.71 -7.58
CA ASN A 216 -8.24 -9.73 -6.74
C ASN A 216 -9.07 -8.44 -6.79
N ARG A 217 -8.98 -7.66 -7.88
CA ARG A 217 -9.80 -6.47 -8.05
C ARG A 217 -11.13 -6.84 -8.72
N PRO A 218 -12.26 -6.21 -8.34
CA PRO A 218 -13.55 -6.52 -8.93
C PRO A 218 -13.58 -6.17 -10.42
N VAL A 219 -14.14 -7.07 -11.24
CA VAL A 219 -14.23 -6.92 -12.70
C VAL A 219 -15.67 -6.77 -13.15
N SER A 220 -16.55 -7.69 -12.76
CA SER A 220 -17.97 -7.63 -13.09
C SER A 220 -18.83 -8.17 -11.96
N MET A 221 -20.10 -7.79 -11.99
CA MET A 221 -21.15 -8.33 -11.15
C MET A 221 -22.37 -8.61 -12.00
N THR A 222 -22.99 -9.78 -11.80
CA THR A 222 -24.31 -10.09 -12.34
C THR A 222 -25.31 -10.06 -11.21
N LYS A 223 -26.36 -9.24 -11.32
CA LYS A 223 -27.42 -9.06 -10.33
C LYS A 223 -28.74 -8.80 -11.05
N ASP A 224 -29.81 -9.44 -10.59
CA ASP A 224 -31.15 -9.33 -11.19
C ASP A 224 -31.17 -9.60 -12.71
N GLY A 225 -30.36 -10.57 -13.16
CA GLY A 225 -30.22 -10.94 -14.58
C GLY A 225 -29.41 -9.95 -15.42
N GLN A 226 -28.95 -8.83 -14.85
CA GLN A 226 -28.15 -7.83 -15.53
C GLN A 226 -26.68 -7.93 -15.13
N THR A 227 -25.78 -7.67 -16.08
CA THR A 227 -24.34 -7.65 -15.81
C THR A 227 -23.82 -6.23 -15.86
N TYR A 228 -23.05 -5.88 -14.83
CA TYR A 228 -22.40 -4.61 -14.64
C TYR A 228 -20.89 -4.80 -14.55
N TYR A 229 -20.13 -3.81 -14.99
CA TYR A 229 -18.67 -3.84 -14.97
C TYR A 229 -18.14 -2.70 -14.11
N PHE A 230 -17.19 -3.04 -13.24
CA PHE A 230 -16.54 -2.08 -12.36
C PHE A 230 -15.46 -1.34 -13.15
N GLN A 231 -15.54 -0.01 -13.14
CA GLN A 231 -14.52 0.88 -13.68
C GLN A 231 -13.68 1.40 -12.52
N LEU A 232 -12.38 1.09 -12.54
CA LEU A 232 -11.45 1.38 -11.43
C LEU A 232 -10.43 2.44 -11.84
N ASN A 233 -10.10 3.35 -10.93
CA ASN A 233 -8.92 4.21 -11.08
C ASN A 233 -7.62 3.42 -10.78
N GLY A 234 -6.47 4.07 -10.94
CA GLY A 234 -5.15 3.46 -10.72
C GLY A 234 -4.85 3.11 -9.26
N GLN A 235 -5.67 3.60 -8.34
CA GLN A 235 -5.64 3.28 -6.92
C GLN A 235 -6.50 2.06 -6.57
N GLY A 236 -7.32 1.58 -7.51
CA GLY A 236 -8.25 0.47 -7.32
C GLY A 236 -9.65 0.88 -6.83
N ASP A 237 -9.94 2.18 -6.73
CA ASP A 237 -11.25 2.67 -6.34
C ASP A 237 -12.25 2.49 -7.48
N VAL A 238 -13.44 1.97 -7.17
CA VAL A 238 -14.55 1.95 -8.13
C VAL A 238 -15.05 3.37 -8.33
N ILE A 239 -14.81 3.94 -9.51
CA ILE A 239 -15.24 5.31 -9.88
C ILE A 239 -16.55 5.31 -10.69
N ALA A 240 -16.86 4.21 -11.36
CA ALA A 240 -18.11 4.04 -12.08
C ALA A 240 -18.51 2.57 -12.23
N LEU A 241 -19.80 2.35 -12.48
CA LEU A 241 -20.36 1.10 -12.98
C LEU A 241 -20.89 1.32 -14.38
N THR A 242 -20.58 0.40 -15.30
CA THR A 242 -21.18 0.35 -16.63
C THR A 242 -22.11 -0.85 -16.77
N ASP A 243 -23.20 -0.71 -17.50
CA ASP A 243 -24.06 -1.85 -17.88
C ASP A 243 -23.42 -2.69 -19.00
N ALA A 244 -24.07 -3.79 -19.39
CA ALA A 244 -23.61 -4.65 -20.50
C ALA A 244 -23.54 -3.91 -21.85
N ASN A 245 -24.20 -2.76 -21.98
CA ASN A 245 -24.15 -1.91 -23.15
C ASN A 245 -23.04 -0.85 -23.05
N GLY A 246 -22.24 -0.82 -21.99
CA GLY A 246 -21.18 0.16 -21.77
C GLY A 246 -21.67 1.54 -21.31
N ASN A 247 -22.96 1.68 -20.95
CA ASN A 247 -23.50 2.94 -20.41
C ASN A 247 -23.13 3.06 -18.93
N VAL A 248 -22.71 4.25 -18.49
CA VAL A 248 -22.46 4.53 -17.07
C VAL A 248 -23.80 4.59 -16.32
N VAL A 249 -23.97 3.74 -15.30
CA VAL A 249 -25.21 3.64 -14.50
C VAL A 249 -25.06 4.16 -13.08
N ALA A 250 -23.83 4.26 -12.59
CA ALA A 250 -23.51 4.86 -11.30
C ALA A 250 -22.07 5.40 -11.34
N THR A 251 -21.82 6.45 -10.57
CA THR A 251 -20.47 6.99 -10.33
C THR A 251 -20.24 7.18 -8.85
N TYR A 252 -18.99 7.13 -8.43
CA TYR A 252 -18.58 7.31 -7.03
C TYR A 252 -17.34 8.18 -6.93
N ALA A 253 -17.30 9.05 -5.94
CA ALA A 253 -16.13 9.81 -5.54
C ALA A 253 -15.90 9.66 -4.03
N TYR A 254 -14.65 9.75 -3.62
CA TYR A 254 -14.22 9.53 -2.23
C TYR A 254 -13.27 10.64 -1.79
N ASP A 255 -13.19 10.87 -0.49
CA ASP A 255 -12.02 11.55 0.10
C ASP A 255 -10.85 10.58 0.27
N ALA A 256 -9.68 11.08 0.67
CA ALA A 256 -8.47 10.28 0.80
C ALA A 256 -8.63 9.04 1.70
N TYR A 257 -9.54 9.09 2.69
CA TYR A 257 -9.80 7.99 3.64
C TYR A 257 -11.00 7.12 3.23
N GLY A 258 -11.53 7.29 2.02
CA GLY A 258 -12.55 6.40 1.47
C GLY A 258 -13.98 6.75 1.87
N ARG A 259 -14.23 7.91 2.48
CA ARG A 259 -15.61 8.36 2.70
C ARG A 259 -16.19 8.80 1.37
N ILE A 260 -17.39 8.31 1.04
CA ILE A 260 -18.09 8.64 -0.21
C ILE A 260 -18.49 10.12 -0.16
N THR A 261 -17.95 10.92 -1.08
CA THR A 261 -18.24 12.36 -1.18
C THR A 261 -19.29 12.66 -2.25
N SER A 262 -19.44 11.78 -3.23
CA SER A 262 -20.48 11.85 -4.24
C SER A 262 -20.84 10.46 -4.74
N HIS A 263 -22.13 10.23 -5.01
CA HIS A 263 -22.62 9.05 -5.70
C HIS A 263 -23.80 9.45 -6.59
N THR A 264 -23.86 8.88 -7.79
CA THR A 264 -24.97 9.07 -8.73
C THR A 264 -25.62 7.73 -9.09
N GLY A 265 -26.83 7.81 -9.62
CA GLY A 265 -27.65 6.64 -9.92
C GLY A 265 -28.42 6.13 -8.70
N THR A 266 -29.11 5.01 -8.87
CA THR A 266 -29.84 4.32 -7.79
C THR A 266 -29.10 3.09 -7.28
N PHE A 267 -28.01 2.71 -7.95
CA PHE A 267 -27.31 1.47 -7.68
C PHE A 267 -26.36 1.61 -6.48
N LYS A 268 -26.50 0.71 -5.51
CA LYS A 268 -25.59 0.57 -4.37
C LYS A 268 -24.58 -0.54 -4.62
N SER A 269 -23.41 -0.17 -5.15
CA SER A 269 -22.33 -1.11 -5.39
C SER A 269 -21.83 -1.73 -4.08
N PRO A 270 -21.66 -3.07 -4.02
CA PRO A 270 -21.06 -3.71 -2.85
C PRO A 270 -19.55 -3.50 -2.80
N TYR A 271 -18.89 -3.16 -3.90
CA TYR A 271 -17.45 -2.89 -3.95
C TYR A 271 -17.19 -1.43 -4.33
N LEU A 272 -16.37 -0.73 -3.55
CA LEU A 272 -16.18 0.72 -3.67
C LEU A 272 -14.69 1.12 -3.56
N TYR A 273 -14.35 1.93 -2.55
CA TYR A 273 -12.99 2.39 -2.25
C TYR A 273 -12.02 1.22 -2.16
N ARG A 274 -10.90 1.31 -2.89
CA ARG A 274 -9.87 0.26 -3.03
C ARG A 274 -10.37 -1.12 -3.46
N GLY A 275 -11.58 -1.19 -4.02
CA GLY A 275 -12.24 -2.46 -4.33
C GLY A 275 -12.68 -3.23 -3.08
N TYR A 276 -12.71 -2.59 -1.91
CA TYR A 276 -13.22 -3.20 -0.69
C TYR A 276 -14.73 -3.34 -0.72
N ARG A 277 -15.21 -4.34 0.01
CA ARG A 277 -16.64 -4.52 0.21
C ARG A 277 -17.17 -3.48 1.20
N TYR A 278 -18.19 -2.72 0.79
CA TYR A 278 -18.85 -1.71 1.60
C TYR A 278 -20.26 -2.17 2.00
N ASP A 279 -20.54 -2.15 3.29
CA ASP A 279 -21.85 -2.46 3.83
C ASP A 279 -22.62 -1.15 4.04
N TRP A 280 -23.51 -0.84 3.09
CA TRP A 280 -24.30 0.40 3.09
C TRP A 280 -25.17 0.57 4.35
N GLU A 281 -25.55 -0.53 4.99
CA GLU A 281 -26.37 -0.57 6.19
C GLU A 281 -25.59 -0.17 7.45
N THR A 282 -24.27 -0.26 7.42
CA THR A 282 -23.42 0.10 8.58
C THR A 282 -22.50 1.29 8.32
N GLY A 283 -22.20 1.57 7.05
CA GLY A 283 -21.22 2.57 6.64
C GLY A 283 -19.77 2.09 6.79
N LEU A 284 -19.55 0.78 6.92
CA LEU A 284 -18.24 0.19 7.14
C LEU A 284 -17.74 -0.54 5.91
N TYR A 285 -16.41 -0.56 5.75
CA TYR A 285 -15.75 -1.46 4.82
C TYR A 285 -15.36 -2.76 5.53
N TYR A 286 -15.74 -3.89 4.94
CA TYR A 286 -15.33 -5.22 5.39
C TYR A 286 -14.05 -5.63 4.68
N LEU A 287 -12.94 -5.68 5.43
CA LEU A 287 -11.62 -6.07 4.94
C LEU A 287 -11.29 -7.49 5.40
N GLN A 288 -12.26 -8.42 5.41
CA GLN A 288 -12.08 -9.81 5.85
C GLN A 288 -11.79 -9.97 7.36
N SER A 289 -10.63 -9.56 7.84
CA SER A 289 -10.24 -9.75 9.24
C SER A 289 -10.80 -8.66 10.16
N ARG A 290 -11.02 -7.45 9.62
CA ARG A 290 -11.49 -6.29 10.38
C ARG A 290 -12.48 -5.44 9.59
N TYR A 291 -13.17 -4.57 10.32
CA TYR A 291 -14.02 -3.52 9.76
C TYR A 291 -13.32 -2.17 9.84
N TYR A 292 -13.24 -1.50 8.70
CA TYR A 292 -12.70 -0.16 8.56
C TYR A 292 -13.83 0.86 8.53
N ASN A 293 -13.71 1.91 9.35
CA ASN A 293 -14.64 3.04 9.38
C ASN A 293 -14.02 4.23 8.64
N PRO A 294 -14.55 4.62 7.46
CA PRO A 294 -14.00 5.72 6.66
C PRO A 294 -14.22 7.10 7.28
N ASP A 295 -15.29 7.29 8.08
CA ASP A 295 -15.55 8.57 8.74
C ASP A 295 -14.50 8.87 9.82
N MET A 296 -14.08 7.83 10.54
CA MET A 296 -13.02 7.92 11.55
C MET A 296 -11.61 7.78 10.95
N GLY A 297 -11.49 7.13 9.78
CA GLY A 297 -10.22 6.83 9.14
C GLY A 297 -9.43 5.75 9.89
N ARG A 298 -10.10 4.80 10.56
CA ARG A 298 -9.43 3.75 11.36
C ARG A 298 -10.26 2.47 11.49
N PHE A 299 -9.63 1.38 11.94
CA PHE A 299 -10.29 0.11 12.23
C PHE A 299 -11.05 0.12 13.55
N LEU A 300 -12.13 -0.67 13.62
CA LEU A 300 -12.95 -0.81 14.84
C LEU A 300 -12.30 -1.70 15.90
N THR A 301 -11.39 -2.58 15.48
CA THR A 301 -10.74 -3.57 16.34
C THR A 301 -9.24 -3.50 16.20
N ARG A 302 -8.57 -3.98 17.25
CA ARG A 302 -7.11 -4.06 17.30
C ARG A 302 -6.59 -5.01 16.23
N ASP A 303 -5.51 -4.63 15.57
CA ASP A 303 -4.72 -5.53 14.74
C ASP A 303 -4.14 -6.69 15.56
N THR A 304 -4.19 -7.90 15.01
CA THR A 304 -3.52 -9.05 15.60
C THR A 304 -2.06 -9.14 15.21
N ASP A 305 -1.64 -8.42 14.16
CA ASP A 305 -0.23 -8.30 13.77
C ASP A 305 0.54 -7.50 14.83
N SER A 306 1.75 -7.96 15.14
CA SER A 306 2.67 -7.31 16.09
C SER A 306 3.27 -6.01 15.55
N GLY A 307 3.24 -5.79 14.23
CA GLY A 307 3.87 -4.65 13.58
C GLY A 307 5.40 -4.78 13.55
N GLU A 308 6.06 -3.75 13.05
CA GLU A 308 7.51 -3.72 12.85
C GLU A 308 8.17 -2.61 13.69
N GLU A 309 9.16 -2.97 14.50
CA GLU A 309 9.90 -2.03 15.36
C GLU A 309 10.61 -0.91 14.58
N MET A 310 11.02 -1.20 13.34
CA MET A 310 11.66 -0.21 12.45
C MET A 310 10.68 0.68 11.70
N GLU A 311 9.37 0.40 11.79
CA GLU A 311 8.29 1.20 11.19
C GLU A 311 7.29 1.56 12.30
N PRO A 312 7.60 2.54 13.17
CA PRO A 312 6.87 2.76 14.43
C PRO A 312 5.37 2.95 14.29
N LEU A 313 4.89 3.51 13.18
CA LEU A 313 3.46 3.68 12.93
C LEU A 313 2.71 2.34 12.83
N THR A 314 3.39 1.25 12.43
CA THR A 314 2.79 -0.10 12.39
C THR A 314 2.57 -0.70 13.78
N LEU A 315 3.13 -0.09 14.83
CA LEU A 315 2.86 -0.48 16.21
C LEU A 315 1.48 0.00 16.67
N ASN A 316 0.95 1.06 16.06
CA ASN A 316 -0.43 1.48 16.29
C ASN A 316 -1.39 0.48 15.64
N LYS A 317 -2.21 -0.15 16.46
CA LYS A 317 -3.03 -1.31 16.06
C LYS A 317 -4.36 -0.95 15.41
N TYR A 318 -4.65 0.32 15.21
CA TYR A 318 -5.95 0.77 14.70
C TYR A 318 -5.85 1.59 13.42
N ILE A 319 -4.69 2.18 13.11
CA ILE A 319 -4.57 3.09 11.96
C ILE A 319 -4.70 2.34 10.64
N TYR A 320 -5.40 2.97 9.70
CA TYR A 320 -5.54 2.44 8.36
C TYR A 320 -4.38 2.94 7.49
N ALA A 321 -3.75 2.01 6.76
CA ALA A 321 -2.78 2.33 5.71
C ALA A 321 -1.60 3.22 6.19
N VAL A 322 -1.28 3.15 7.49
CA VAL A 322 -0.24 3.95 8.14
C VAL A 322 -0.42 5.45 7.91
N ASN A 323 -1.67 5.91 7.96
CA ASN A 323 -2.08 7.30 7.70
C ASN A 323 -1.68 7.84 6.31
N ASN A 324 -1.31 6.97 5.38
CA ASN A 324 -1.08 7.31 3.97
C ASN A 324 -2.04 6.51 3.08
N PRO A 325 -3.35 6.75 3.20
CA PRO A 325 -4.36 6.00 2.47
C PRO A 325 -4.36 6.34 0.97
N VAL A 326 -3.58 7.32 0.51
CA VAL A 326 -3.41 7.66 -0.91
C VAL A 326 -2.45 6.67 -1.57
N MET A 327 -1.37 6.29 -0.89
CA MET A 327 -0.37 5.35 -1.40
C MET A 327 -0.60 3.89 -1.01
N ASN A 328 -1.16 3.68 0.18
CA ASN A 328 -1.20 2.38 0.82
C ASN A 328 -2.61 1.80 0.82
N VAL A 329 -2.69 0.47 0.72
CA VAL A 329 -3.93 -0.30 0.69
C VAL A 329 -3.80 -1.48 1.66
N ASP A 330 -4.82 -1.73 2.47
CA ASP A 330 -4.91 -2.88 3.36
C ASP A 330 -5.86 -3.92 2.77
N SER A 331 -5.30 -5.00 2.24
CA SER A 331 -6.06 -5.97 1.45
C SER A 331 -6.95 -6.89 2.29
N ASP A 332 -6.59 -7.12 3.55
CA ASP A 332 -7.22 -8.16 4.40
C ASP A 332 -7.37 -7.73 5.86
N GLY A 333 -7.09 -6.47 6.16
CA GLY A 333 -7.24 -5.91 7.48
C GLY A 333 -6.25 -6.46 8.49
N ASN A 334 -5.09 -7.02 8.13
CA ASN A 334 -4.02 -7.32 9.12
C ASN A 334 -2.71 -6.60 8.81
N PHE A 335 -2.44 -6.33 7.53
CA PHE A 335 -1.27 -5.55 7.15
C PHE A 335 -1.43 -4.94 5.76
N TYR A 336 -1.05 -3.68 5.61
CA TYR A 336 -1.16 -2.99 4.33
C TYR A 336 -0.03 -3.38 3.37
N LYS A 337 -0.37 -3.60 2.10
CA LYS A 337 0.60 -3.79 1.03
C LYS A 337 1.05 -2.43 0.52
N THR A 338 2.35 -2.15 0.58
CA THR A 338 2.94 -0.99 -0.12
C THR A 338 3.20 -1.36 -1.58
N LEU A 339 2.60 -0.63 -2.53
CA LEU A 339 2.76 -0.84 -3.99
C LEU A 339 4.23 -0.80 -4.49
N LYS A 340 5.17 -0.21 -3.74
CA LYS A 340 6.62 -0.14 -4.08
C LYS A 340 7.55 -0.54 -2.93
N GLY A 341 7.00 -0.79 -1.75
CA GLY A 341 7.75 -0.84 -0.49
C GLY A 341 8.63 -2.08 -0.40
N TYR A 342 8.07 -3.25 -0.67
CA TYR A 342 8.78 -4.52 -0.45
C TYR A 342 10.07 -4.63 -1.27
N ALA A 343 10.03 -4.30 -2.57
CA ALA A 343 11.21 -4.34 -3.44
C ALA A 343 12.25 -3.25 -3.08
N LYS A 344 11.81 -2.02 -2.77
CA LYS A 344 12.69 -0.90 -2.39
C LYS A 344 13.32 -1.12 -1.00
N ARG A 345 12.62 -1.82 -0.10
CA ARG A 345 13.06 -2.20 1.26
C ARG A 345 14.09 -3.33 1.23
N VAL A 346 13.84 -4.39 0.47
CA VAL A 346 14.82 -5.47 0.22
C VAL A 346 16.07 -4.89 -0.46
N MET A 347 15.91 -3.99 -1.42
CA MET A 347 17.04 -3.31 -2.07
C MET A 347 17.81 -2.37 -1.15
N ARG A 348 17.16 -1.55 -0.30
CA ARG A 348 17.85 -0.70 0.69
C ARG A 348 18.62 -1.54 1.70
N TRP A 349 18.02 -2.61 2.19
CA TRP A 349 18.69 -3.55 3.11
C TRP A 349 19.88 -4.23 2.43
N LEU A 350 19.72 -4.74 1.21
CA LEU A 350 20.79 -5.34 0.42
C LEU A 350 21.93 -4.35 0.14
N VAL A 351 21.61 -3.12 -0.28
CA VAL A 351 22.59 -2.06 -0.55
C VAL A 351 23.38 -1.72 0.71
N ASN A 352 22.72 -1.60 1.87
CA ASN A 352 23.39 -1.31 3.14
C ASN A 352 24.28 -2.47 3.60
N VAL A 353 23.83 -3.72 3.45
CA VAL A 353 24.63 -4.91 3.79
C VAL A 353 25.85 -5.03 2.86
N ILE A 354 25.66 -4.84 1.54
CA ILE A 354 26.74 -4.90 0.54
C ILE A 354 27.76 -3.78 0.82
N PHE A 355 27.31 -2.55 0.99
CA PHE A 355 28.17 -1.40 1.27
C PHE A 355 28.97 -1.57 2.57
N ARG A 356 28.32 -2.03 3.65
CA ARG A 356 28.99 -2.21 4.95
C ARG A 356 29.97 -3.38 4.95
N GLU A 357 29.57 -4.54 4.44
CA GLU A 357 30.34 -5.78 4.58
C GLU A 357 31.40 -5.98 3.50
N PHE A 358 31.17 -5.46 2.29
CA PHE A 358 32.01 -5.72 1.12
C PHE A 358 32.75 -4.50 0.59
N ILE A 359 32.38 -3.28 1.00
CA ILE A 359 33.11 -2.05 0.66
C ILE A 359 33.85 -1.53 1.89
N MET A 360 33.11 -1.17 2.96
CA MET A 360 33.72 -0.50 4.11
C MET A 360 34.68 -1.38 4.91
N LYS A 361 34.32 -2.64 5.22
CA LYS A 361 35.18 -3.57 5.97
C LYS A 361 36.49 -3.93 5.26
N PRO A 362 36.50 -4.34 3.98
CA PRO A 362 37.76 -4.62 3.30
C PRO A 362 38.61 -3.36 3.06
N VAL A 363 37.99 -2.19 2.84
CA VAL A 363 38.75 -0.92 2.75
C VAL A 363 39.38 -0.55 4.09
N THR A 364 38.67 -0.69 5.22
CA THR A 364 39.25 -0.46 6.55
C THR A 364 40.34 -1.46 6.90
N VAL A 365 40.16 -2.74 6.55
CA VAL A 365 41.19 -3.78 6.73
C VAL A 365 42.42 -3.46 5.86
N ALA A 366 42.24 -3.11 4.58
CA ALA A 366 43.34 -2.75 3.69
C ALA A 366 44.10 -1.50 4.19
N LEU A 367 43.39 -0.45 4.61
CA LEU A 367 44.00 0.76 5.17
C LEU A 367 44.76 0.48 6.48
N SER A 368 44.31 -0.50 7.29
CA SER A 368 44.98 -0.90 8.53
C SER A 368 46.33 -1.64 8.32
N PHE A 369 46.63 -2.06 7.10
CA PHE A 369 47.94 -2.63 6.73
C PHE A 369 48.94 -1.55 6.30
N PHE A 370 48.48 -0.45 5.71
CA PHE A 370 49.34 0.66 5.28
C PHE A 370 49.52 1.74 6.35
N PHE A 371 48.58 1.82 7.30
CA PHE A 371 48.60 2.80 8.39
C PHE A 371 48.32 2.08 9.73
N PRO A 372 49.36 1.54 10.39
CA PRO A 372 49.21 0.70 11.59
C PRO A 372 48.47 1.38 12.76
N TRP A 373 48.50 2.72 12.82
CA TRP A 373 47.81 3.53 13.83
C TRP A 373 46.26 3.43 13.81
N LEU A 374 45.66 2.86 12.75
CA LEU A 374 44.22 2.71 12.59
C LEU A 374 43.68 1.48 13.31
N ARG A 375 44.56 0.65 13.90
CA ARG A 375 44.21 -0.57 14.63
C ARG A 375 43.66 -0.33 16.04
N THR A 376 43.82 0.86 16.60
CA THR A 376 43.24 1.18 17.92
C THR A 376 41.75 1.47 17.78
N TYR A 377 40.93 0.71 18.52
CA TYR A 377 39.46 0.65 18.44
C TYR A 377 38.73 2.01 18.48
N ARG A 378 39.33 3.04 19.09
CA ARG A 378 38.78 4.41 19.18
C ARG A 378 38.74 5.18 17.84
N ALA A 379 39.69 4.95 16.92
CA ALA A 379 39.77 5.68 15.64
C ALA A 379 38.72 5.22 14.61
N LEU A 380 38.30 3.95 14.67
CA LEU A 380 37.28 3.36 13.78
C LEU A 380 35.87 3.90 14.04
N ARG A 381 35.59 4.43 15.25
CA ARG A 381 34.29 5.03 15.59
C ARG A 381 34.12 6.44 14.99
N ALA A 382 35.22 7.18 14.81
CA ALA A 382 35.22 8.54 14.27
C ALA A 382 34.99 8.61 12.74
N LEU A 383 35.26 7.52 12.00
CA LEU A 383 35.00 7.42 10.56
C LEU A 383 33.53 7.10 10.19
N ARG A 384 32.63 7.07 11.18
CA ARG A 384 31.19 6.86 10.95
C ARG A 384 30.45 8.13 10.52
N THR A 385 31.07 9.30 10.55
CA THR A 385 30.45 10.54 10.06
C THR A 385 30.82 10.78 8.58
N PRO A 386 29.84 11.11 7.71
CA PRO A 386 30.05 11.21 6.25
C PRO A 386 31.13 12.22 5.80
N ILE A 387 31.38 13.25 6.62
CA ILE A 387 32.18 14.42 6.26
C ILE A 387 33.69 14.14 6.27
N LEU A 388 34.20 13.39 7.26
CA LEU A 388 35.63 13.05 7.34
C LEU A 388 36.05 12.04 6.26
N VAL A 389 35.17 11.08 5.94
CA VAL A 389 35.40 10.06 4.91
C VAL A 389 35.56 10.70 3.52
N LYS A 390 34.79 11.75 3.21
CA LYS A 390 34.85 12.48 1.94
C LYS A 390 36.22 13.14 1.72
N HIS A 391 36.79 13.78 2.74
CA HIS A 391 38.09 14.44 2.66
C HIS A 391 39.26 13.47 2.43
N THR A 392 39.24 12.31 3.09
CA THR A 392 40.30 11.30 2.95
C THR A 392 40.23 10.61 1.58
N ILE A 393 39.03 10.33 1.07
CA ILE A 393 38.81 9.75 -0.27
C ILE A 393 39.24 10.71 -1.39
N ILE A 394 38.99 12.02 -1.24
CA ILE A 394 39.42 13.05 -2.21
C ILE A 394 40.95 13.19 -2.26
N LYS A 395 41.65 13.06 -1.13
CA LYS A 395 43.12 13.04 -1.13
C LYS A 395 43.69 11.77 -1.78
N LEU A 396 43.09 10.61 -1.51
CA LEU A 396 43.53 9.32 -2.08
C LEU A 396 43.28 9.23 -3.60
N SER A 397 42.18 9.78 -4.12
CA SER A 397 41.83 9.73 -5.55
C SER A 397 42.78 10.51 -6.47
N ARG A 398 43.64 11.37 -5.91
CA ARG A 398 44.66 12.13 -6.67
C ARG A 398 45.94 11.32 -6.92
N THR A 399 46.18 10.24 -6.17
CA THR A 399 47.33 9.36 -6.33
C THR A 399 47.16 8.39 -7.51
N SER A 400 48.26 7.94 -8.12
CA SER A 400 48.24 6.98 -9.24
C SER A 400 47.70 5.59 -8.83
N PHE A 401 47.84 5.24 -7.55
CA PHE A 401 47.25 4.04 -6.94
C PHE A 401 45.75 4.22 -6.67
N GLY A 402 45.35 5.34 -6.09
CA GLY A 402 43.94 5.67 -5.86
C GLY A 402 43.12 5.75 -7.15
N ARG A 403 43.69 6.27 -8.24
CA ARG A 403 43.06 6.26 -9.58
C ARG A 403 42.85 4.85 -10.14
N ARG A 404 43.76 3.89 -9.86
CA ARG A 404 43.61 2.48 -10.28
C ARG A 404 42.52 1.76 -9.49
N VAL A 405 42.49 1.94 -8.17
CA VAL A 405 41.44 1.39 -7.30
C VAL A 405 40.07 1.97 -7.66
N TRP A 406 39.98 3.27 -7.95
CA TRP A 406 38.73 3.90 -8.37
C TRP A 406 38.25 3.41 -9.74
N ARG A 407 39.15 3.14 -10.70
CA ARG A 407 38.78 2.54 -12.00
C ARG A 407 38.18 1.14 -11.84
N SER A 408 38.73 0.31 -10.96
CA SER A 408 38.18 -1.01 -10.65
C SER A 408 36.82 -0.94 -9.94
N ILE A 409 36.62 0.03 -9.04
CA ILE A 409 35.33 0.27 -8.38
C ILE A 409 34.28 0.83 -9.36
N LYS A 410 34.66 1.75 -10.25
CA LYS A 410 33.78 2.32 -11.30
C LYS A 410 33.33 1.26 -12.31
N ALA A 411 34.23 0.35 -12.70
CA ALA A 411 33.90 -0.77 -13.57
C ALA A 411 32.89 -1.74 -12.92
N GLY A 412 32.98 -1.96 -11.59
CA GLY A 412 31.97 -2.71 -10.85
C GLY A 412 30.64 -1.99 -10.67
N PHE A 413 30.65 -0.65 -10.60
CA PHE A 413 29.45 0.18 -10.43
C PHE A 413 28.60 0.31 -11.71
N ILE A 414 29.23 0.39 -12.88
CA ILE A 414 28.52 0.58 -14.17
C ILE A 414 27.72 -0.67 -14.57
N GLY A 415 28.17 -1.87 -14.21
CA GLY A 415 27.48 -3.12 -14.55
C GLY A 415 26.22 -3.43 -13.71
N VAL A 416 26.06 -2.79 -12.55
CA VAL A 416 24.91 -3.01 -11.63
C VAL A 416 23.76 -2.02 -11.93
N PHE A 417 24.04 -0.88 -12.54
CA PHE A 417 23.07 0.21 -12.72
C PHE A 417 22.27 0.15 -14.04
N TYR A 418 22.69 -0.63 -15.04
CA TYR A 418 22.08 -0.61 -16.40
C TYR A 418 21.39 -1.93 -16.83
N GLY A 419 21.13 -2.86 -15.92
CA GLY A 419 20.41 -4.11 -16.24
C GLY A 419 19.04 -4.15 -15.56
N GLY A 420 17.97 -4.12 -16.35
CA GLY A 420 16.59 -4.31 -15.90
C GLY A 420 16.33 -5.64 -15.16
N ILE A 421 15.16 -5.67 -14.54
CA ILE A 421 14.72 -6.52 -13.41
C ILE A 421 14.78 -8.03 -13.68
N GLY A 422 15.04 -8.81 -12.61
CA GLY A 422 14.52 -10.18 -12.44
C GLY A 422 15.41 -11.33 -12.90
N VAL A 423 15.77 -11.39 -14.18
CA VAL A 423 16.32 -12.65 -14.75
C VAL A 423 17.85 -12.65 -14.87
N SER A 424 18.49 -11.48 -14.82
CA SER A 424 19.93 -11.35 -15.03
C SER A 424 20.79 -11.61 -13.79
N PHE A 425 20.23 -11.83 -12.59
CA PHE A 425 21.06 -12.00 -11.40
C PHE A 425 21.82 -13.32 -11.37
N VAL A 426 21.25 -14.42 -11.89
CA VAL A 426 21.94 -15.72 -11.98
C VAL A 426 23.03 -15.67 -13.06
N THR A 427 22.75 -15.01 -14.18
CA THR A 427 23.66 -14.86 -15.31
C THR A 427 24.79 -13.87 -15.02
N ALA A 428 24.50 -12.76 -14.33
CA ALA A 428 25.49 -11.79 -13.85
C ALA A 428 26.31 -12.37 -12.69
N ALA A 429 25.70 -13.05 -11.72
CA ALA A 429 26.44 -13.73 -10.65
C ALA A 429 27.38 -14.81 -11.20
N ASN A 430 26.99 -15.57 -12.23
CA ASN A 430 27.88 -16.53 -12.90
C ASN A 430 29.01 -15.84 -13.67
N ARG A 431 28.79 -14.64 -14.24
CA ARG A 431 29.83 -13.85 -14.92
C ARG A 431 30.79 -13.14 -13.93
N TYR A 432 30.33 -12.78 -12.72
CA TYR A 432 31.13 -12.13 -11.66
C TYR A 432 31.77 -13.08 -10.62
N LEU A 433 31.37 -14.36 -10.58
CA LEU A 433 32.06 -15.40 -9.82
C LEU A 433 33.39 -15.83 -10.47
N ASN A 434 33.75 -15.25 -11.62
CA ASN A 434 35.00 -15.53 -12.33
C ASN A 434 35.86 -14.25 -12.50
N PRO A 435 36.40 -13.67 -11.40
CA PRO A 435 37.34 -12.56 -11.50
C PRO A 435 38.69 -13.02 -12.07
N ASP A 436 39.47 -12.10 -12.64
CA ASP A 436 40.77 -12.39 -13.24
C ASP A 436 41.66 -13.29 -12.35
N ARG A 437 42.32 -14.28 -12.97
CA ARG A 437 43.15 -15.30 -12.31
C ARG A 437 44.18 -14.72 -11.32
N TYR A 438 44.61 -13.48 -11.52
CA TYR A 438 45.54 -12.77 -10.62
C TYR A 438 44.90 -12.33 -9.29
N PHE A 439 43.65 -11.87 -9.30
CA PHE A 439 42.96 -11.42 -8.08
C PHE A 439 42.63 -12.58 -7.14
N LEU A 440 42.27 -13.73 -7.70
CA LEU A 440 41.96 -14.98 -6.98
C LEU A 440 43.16 -15.58 -6.22
N ARG A 441 44.39 -15.25 -6.62
CA ARG A 441 45.60 -15.73 -5.94
C ARG A 441 45.87 -15.00 -4.62
N THR A 442 45.26 -13.84 -4.41
CA THR A 442 45.42 -13.07 -3.17
C THR A 442 44.53 -13.63 -2.04
N ARG A 443 45.00 -13.53 -0.78
CA ARG A 443 44.21 -13.93 0.41
C ARG A 443 42.88 -13.16 0.48
N VAL A 444 42.88 -11.91 0.01
CA VAL A 444 41.69 -11.04 -0.07
C VAL A 444 40.71 -11.55 -1.12
N GLY A 445 41.17 -11.92 -2.31
CA GLY A 445 40.34 -12.49 -3.37
C GLY A 445 39.63 -13.79 -2.95
N ARG A 446 40.32 -14.69 -2.24
CA ARG A 446 39.72 -15.94 -1.73
C ARG A 446 38.64 -15.71 -0.67
N ILE A 447 38.84 -14.73 0.23
CA ILE A 447 37.84 -14.35 1.25
C ILE A 447 36.61 -13.72 0.58
N TYR A 448 36.82 -12.89 -0.45
CA TYR A 448 35.76 -12.26 -1.23
C TYR A 448 34.85 -13.31 -1.90
N VAL A 449 35.43 -14.28 -2.62
CA VAL A 449 34.67 -15.35 -3.29
C VAL A 449 33.90 -16.20 -2.28
N SER A 450 34.53 -16.63 -1.18
CA SER A 450 33.86 -17.45 -0.14
C SER A 450 32.65 -16.74 0.52
N ARG A 451 32.70 -15.41 0.65
CA ARG A 451 31.59 -14.62 1.21
C ARG A 451 30.48 -14.40 0.18
N MET A 452 30.83 -14.16 -1.09
CA MET A 452 29.87 -14.04 -2.19
C MET A 452 29.08 -15.34 -2.40
N THR A 453 29.74 -16.51 -2.37
CA THR A 453 29.07 -17.82 -2.50
C THR A 453 28.10 -18.07 -1.33
N ARG A 454 28.48 -17.72 -0.09
CA ARG A 454 27.60 -17.84 1.08
C ARG A 454 26.40 -16.89 1.01
N LEU A 455 26.59 -15.68 0.49
CA LEU A 455 25.51 -14.72 0.30
C LEU A 455 24.52 -15.20 -0.78
N LYS A 456 25.02 -15.68 -1.93
CA LYS A 456 24.20 -16.30 -2.98
C LYS A 456 23.33 -17.42 -2.42
N ASN A 457 23.90 -18.34 -1.64
CA ASN A 457 23.16 -19.46 -1.03
C ASN A 457 22.21 -19.06 0.11
N ARG A 458 22.34 -17.86 0.67
CA ARG A 458 21.44 -17.33 1.70
C ARG A 458 20.28 -16.57 1.07
N VAL A 459 20.57 -15.83 -0.01
CA VAL A 459 19.56 -15.17 -0.85
C VAL A 459 18.67 -16.20 -1.54
N LEU A 460 19.23 -17.26 -2.13
CA LEU A 460 18.45 -18.35 -2.73
C LEU A 460 17.53 -19.10 -1.74
N ARG A 461 17.84 -19.06 -0.43
CA ARG A 461 17.00 -19.63 0.64
C ARG A 461 15.95 -18.68 1.20
N MET A 462 15.98 -17.41 0.79
CA MET A 462 14.96 -16.42 1.16
C MET A 462 13.96 -16.16 0.02
N ILE A 463 14.30 -16.55 -1.21
CA ILE A 463 13.45 -16.33 -2.40
C ILE A 463 12.66 -17.60 -2.77
N GLY A 464 13.10 -18.77 -2.33
CA GLY A 464 12.29 -19.99 -2.28
C GLY A 464 11.84 -20.23 -0.86
#